data_AF-A0A0K0DJC4-F1
#
_entry.id   AF-A0A0K0DJC4-F1
#
_cell.length_a   1.000
_cell.length_b   1.000
_cell.length_c   1.000
_cell.angle_alpha   90.00
_cell.angle_beta   90.00
_cell.angle_gamma   90.00
#
_symmetry.space_group_name_H-M   'P 1'
#
loop_
_entity.id
_entity.type
_entity.pdbx_description
1 polymer ?
#
loop_
_entity_poly.entity_id
_entity_poly.type
_entity_poly.pdbx_seq_one_letter_code
_entity_poly.pdbx_strand_id
1 'polypeptide(L)'
;MVHIDNCYMFPNADIHGRMCKTNLSSNTAFRGFGGPQAMFCTETLMKHVSEELNLDHDELREMNLYKEGDCTPFGMHLWQCNVRRTWNECKESSSYEQRLDLVRQFNK
;
A
#
# COMPACT_ATOMS: atom_id res chain seq x y z
N MET A 1 -11.14 -1.64 -10.90
CA MET A 1 -10.55 -1.56 -9.54
C MET A 1 -9.18 -0.92 -9.70
N VAL A 2 -9.06 0.39 -9.44
CA VAL A 2 -7.92 1.23 -9.90
C VAL A 2 -7.06 1.78 -8.74
N HIS A 3 -7.26 1.26 -7.54
CA HIS A 3 -6.56 1.69 -6.33
C HIS A 3 -6.03 0.53 -5.49
N ILE A 4 -6.18 -0.72 -5.95
CA ILE A 4 -5.69 -1.87 -5.17
C ILE A 4 -4.16 -1.85 -5.11
N ASP A 5 -3.49 -1.41 -6.16
CA ASP A 5 -2.04 -1.32 -6.23
C ASP A 5 -1.45 -0.35 -5.20
N ASN A 6 -2.26 0.58 -4.67
CA ASN A 6 -1.83 1.62 -3.74
C ASN A 6 -0.64 2.41 -4.30
N CYS A 7 0.55 2.20 -3.72
CA CYS A 7 1.80 2.80 -4.14
C CYS A 7 2.84 1.79 -4.66
N TYR A 8 2.44 0.53 -4.85
CA TYR A 8 3.34 -0.56 -5.18
C TYR A 8 3.25 -0.96 -6.65
N MET A 9 4.40 -1.17 -7.26
CA MET A 9 4.53 -1.66 -8.62
C MET A 9 4.43 -3.18 -8.63
N PHE A 10 3.37 -3.70 -9.24
CA PHE A 10 3.20 -5.12 -9.51
C PHE A 10 3.47 -5.39 -10.99
N PRO A 11 4.60 -6.02 -11.36
CA PRO A 11 4.94 -6.27 -12.76
C PRO A 11 3.89 -7.13 -13.48
N ASN A 12 3.26 -8.03 -12.73
CA ASN A 12 2.20 -8.91 -13.21
C ASN A 12 1.06 -8.87 -12.19
N ALA A 13 -0.12 -8.42 -12.61
CA ALA A 13 -1.30 -8.37 -11.76
C ALA A 13 -2.55 -8.72 -12.58
N ASP A 14 -3.40 -9.59 -12.02
CA ASP A 14 -4.73 -9.88 -12.52
C ASP A 14 -5.74 -9.63 -11.40
N ILE A 15 -6.65 -8.67 -11.60
CA ILE A 15 -7.46 -8.07 -10.54
C ILE A 15 -8.94 -8.13 -10.93
N HIS A 16 -9.71 -8.90 -10.15
CA HIS A 16 -11.15 -9.07 -10.35
C HIS A 16 -11.94 -8.58 -9.14
N GLY A 17 -13.05 -7.90 -9.40
CA GLY A 17 -14.01 -7.49 -8.36
C GLY A 17 -15.42 -7.91 -8.75
N ARG A 18 -16.24 -8.29 -7.77
CA ARG A 18 -17.66 -8.63 -7.96
C ARG A 18 -18.50 -7.94 -6.90
N MET A 19 -19.61 -7.34 -7.32
CA MET A 19 -20.60 -6.78 -6.40
C MET A 19 -21.62 -7.87 -6.03
N CYS A 20 -21.75 -8.14 -4.74
CA CYS A 20 -22.67 -9.17 -4.24
C CYS A 20 -23.98 -8.53 -3.78
N LYS A 21 -25.11 -8.96 -4.36
CA LYS A 21 -26.45 -8.60 -3.88
C LYS A 21 -26.77 -9.43 -2.63
N THR A 22 -27.25 -8.76 -1.58
CA THR A 22 -27.67 -9.40 -0.32
C THR A 22 -29.01 -8.83 0.14
N ASN A 23 -29.64 -9.49 1.11
CA ASN A 23 -30.89 -9.03 1.75
C ASN A 23 -30.63 -8.04 2.89
N LEU A 24 -29.67 -7.14 2.71
CA LEU A 24 -29.33 -6.06 3.63
C LEU A 24 -29.71 -4.71 3.01
N SER A 25 -29.72 -3.65 3.83
CA SER A 25 -29.88 -2.28 3.32
C SER A 25 -28.80 -1.97 2.29
N SER A 26 -29.21 -1.29 1.19
CA SER A 26 -28.29 -0.97 0.11
C SER A 26 -27.18 -0.04 0.60
N ASN A 27 -25.93 -0.50 0.52
CA ASN A 27 -24.77 0.36 0.72
C ASN A 27 -24.65 1.37 -0.43
N THR A 28 -24.02 2.50 -0.16
CA THR A 28 -23.74 3.56 -1.14
C THR A 28 -22.29 4.05 -0.99
N ALA A 29 -21.92 5.07 -1.76
CA ALA A 29 -20.63 5.71 -1.70
C ALA A 29 -20.31 6.22 -0.28
N PHE A 30 -19.04 6.10 0.11
CA PHE A 30 -18.48 6.72 1.31
C PHE A 30 -17.14 7.36 0.97
N ARG A 31 -16.59 8.18 1.88
CA ARG A 31 -15.30 8.86 1.70
C ARG A 31 -14.22 7.86 1.24
N GLY A 32 -13.70 8.07 0.02
CA GLY A 32 -12.68 7.22 -0.61
C GLY A 32 -13.19 6.27 -1.70
N PHE A 33 -14.52 6.07 -1.82
CA PHE A 33 -15.15 5.40 -2.97
C PHE A 33 -14.57 4.01 -3.32
N GLY A 34 -14.39 3.14 -2.33
CA GLY A 34 -13.84 1.79 -2.52
C GLY A 34 -12.32 1.70 -2.45
N GLY A 35 -11.61 2.84 -2.60
CA GLY A 35 -10.15 2.92 -2.46
C GLY A 35 -9.65 2.42 -1.11
N PRO A 36 -10.19 2.88 0.03
CA PRO A 36 -9.74 2.42 1.36
C PRO A 36 -9.82 0.90 1.53
N GLN A 37 -10.90 0.28 1.06
CA GLN A 37 -11.08 -1.18 1.13
C GLN A 37 -10.05 -1.91 0.27
N ALA A 38 -9.79 -1.42 -0.96
CA ALA A 38 -8.83 -2.03 -1.87
C ALA A 38 -7.39 -1.89 -1.37
N MET A 39 -6.98 -0.71 -0.93
CA MET A 39 -5.63 -0.47 -0.41
C MET A 39 -5.37 -1.26 0.89
N PHE A 40 -6.38 -1.41 1.75
CA PHE A 40 -6.27 -2.25 2.95
C PHE A 40 -5.95 -3.72 2.61
N CYS A 41 -6.58 -4.28 1.58
CA CYS A 41 -6.27 -5.63 1.10
C CYS A 41 -4.79 -5.77 0.72
N THR A 42 -4.25 -4.79 0.01
CA THR A 42 -2.84 -4.81 -0.42
C THR A 42 -1.87 -4.59 0.71
N GLU A 43 -2.15 -3.70 1.66
CA GLU A 43 -1.30 -3.58 2.86
C GLU A 43 -1.29 -4.86 3.70
N THR A 44 -2.42 -5.58 3.74
CA THR A 44 -2.50 -6.90 4.39
C THR A 44 -1.64 -7.92 3.65
N LEU A 45 -1.70 -7.93 2.31
CA LEU A 45 -0.84 -8.77 1.46
C LEU A 45 0.65 -8.47 1.72
N MET A 46 1.05 -7.20 1.68
CA MET A 46 2.43 -6.77 1.91
C MET A 46 2.91 -7.22 3.30
N LYS A 47 2.09 -7.06 4.33
CA LYS A 47 2.42 -7.50 5.68
C LYS A 47 2.60 -9.02 5.75
N HIS A 48 1.68 -9.78 5.18
CA HIS A 48 1.76 -11.23 5.17
C HIS A 48 3.03 -11.73 4.44
N VAL A 49 3.34 -11.17 3.27
CA VAL A 49 4.57 -11.50 2.53
C VAL A 49 5.83 -11.15 3.33
N SER A 50 5.85 -10.01 4.03
CA SER A 50 7.00 -9.63 4.87
C SER A 50 7.25 -10.65 6.00
N GLU A 51 6.19 -11.19 6.60
CA GLU A 51 6.28 -12.19 7.67
C GLU A 51 6.77 -13.54 7.13
N GLU A 52 6.21 -14.00 6.02
CA GLU A 52 6.60 -15.27 5.38
C GLU A 52 8.06 -15.25 4.89
N LEU A 53 8.54 -14.10 4.41
CA LEU A 53 9.92 -13.94 3.95
C LEU A 53 10.89 -13.52 5.06
N ASN A 54 10.41 -13.28 6.29
CA ASN A 54 11.18 -12.73 7.39
C ASN A 54 11.97 -11.45 7.00
N LEU A 55 11.29 -10.57 6.25
CA LEU A 55 11.79 -9.26 5.84
C LEU A 55 11.15 -8.17 6.69
N ASP A 56 11.86 -7.06 6.90
CA ASP A 56 11.22 -5.89 7.47
C ASP A 56 10.09 -5.40 6.54
N HIS A 57 8.96 -5.04 7.15
CA HIS A 57 7.78 -4.68 6.39
C HIS A 57 7.97 -3.39 5.59
N ASP A 58 8.67 -2.41 6.16
CA ASP A 58 8.93 -1.15 5.47
C ASP A 58 10.01 -1.29 4.41
N GLU A 59 11.01 -2.17 4.61
CA GLU A 59 11.93 -2.55 3.55
C GLU A 59 11.18 -3.17 2.35
N LEU A 60 10.26 -4.10 2.59
CA LEU A 60 9.45 -4.69 1.53
C LEU A 60 8.59 -3.64 0.81
N ARG A 61 8.01 -2.69 1.55
CA ARG A 61 7.28 -1.56 0.95
C ARG A 61 8.19 -0.73 0.04
N GLU A 62 9.33 -0.28 0.55
CA GLU A 62 10.29 0.56 -0.17
C GLU A 62 10.82 -0.08 -1.46
N MET A 63 11.05 -1.40 -1.41
CA MET A 63 11.45 -2.20 -2.57
C MET A 63 10.40 -2.18 -3.68
N ASN A 64 9.11 -2.18 -3.31
CA ASN A 64 8.00 -2.27 -4.25
C ASN A 64 7.38 -0.92 -4.61
N LEU A 65 7.76 0.20 -3.98
CA LEU A 65 7.24 1.52 -4.34
C LEU A 65 7.45 1.85 -5.82
N TYR A 66 6.44 2.45 -6.45
CA TYR A 66 6.55 3.00 -7.80
C TYR A 66 7.74 3.97 -7.97
N LYS A 67 8.18 4.09 -9.22
CA LYS A 67 9.19 5.03 -9.72
C LYS A 67 8.59 5.93 -10.79
N GLU A 68 9.29 7.01 -11.10
CA GLU A 68 8.92 7.92 -12.19
C GLU A 68 8.80 7.15 -13.51
N GLY A 69 7.67 7.28 -14.20
CA GLY A 69 7.41 6.62 -15.47
C GLY A 69 6.89 5.18 -15.37
N ASP A 70 6.77 4.60 -14.18
CA ASP A 70 6.15 3.27 -14.03
C ASP A 70 4.68 3.28 -14.47
N CYS A 71 4.18 2.11 -14.87
CA CYS A 71 2.82 1.93 -15.34
C CYS A 71 1.97 1.17 -14.30
N THR A 72 0.78 1.67 -14.01
CA THR A 72 -0.17 0.97 -13.14
C THR A 72 -0.74 -0.29 -13.82
N PRO A 73 -1.30 -1.25 -13.08
CA PRO A 73 -1.93 -2.45 -13.65
C PRO A 73 -3.06 -2.17 -14.67
N PHE A 74 -3.58 -0.95 -14.71
CA PHE A 74 -4.63 -0.52 -15.64
C PHE A 74 -4.12 0.39 -16.77
N GLY A 75 -2.80 0.44 -16.99
CA GLY A 75 -2.18 1.08 -18.16
C GLY A 75 -1.91 2.58 -18.02
N MET A 76 -1.98 3.14 -16.81
CA MET A 76 -1.69 4.55 -16.56
C MET A 76 -0.22 4.75 -16.19
N HIS A 77 0.51 5.58 -16.94
CA HIS A 77 1.89 5.95 -16.58
C HIS A 77 1.89 7.04 -15.49
N LEU A 78 2.75 6.88 -14.50
CA LEU A 78 2.90 7.79 -13.37
C LEU A 78 3.98 8.83 -13.66
N TRP A 79 3.54 10.03 -14.03
CA TRP A 79 4.40 11.21 -14.16
C TRP A 79 4.39 12.02 -12.87
N GLN A 80 5.53 12.62 -12.51
CA GLN A 80 5.72 13.35 -11.25
C GLN A 80 5.41 12.49 -10.02
N CYS A 81 5.92 11.26 -10.01
CA CYS A 81 5.72 10.29 -8.97
C CYS A 81 6.51 10.68 -7.70
N ASN A 82 5.82 11.37 -6.78
CA ASN A 82 6.42 11.90 -5.55
C ASN A 82 6.39 10.91 -4.37
N VAL A 83 6.00 9.65 -4.59
CA VAL A 83 5.75 8.71 -3.49
C VAL A 83 6.99 8.50 -2.61
N ARG A 84 8.18 8.36 -3.22
CA ARG A 84 9.44 8.18 -2.49
C ARG A 84 9.83 9.43 -1.72
N ARG A 85 9.55 10.62 -2.26
CA ARG A 85 9.77 11.89 -1.58
C ARG A 85 8.87 11.99 -0.34
N THR A 86 7.57 11.74 -0.50
CA THR A 86 6.60 11.76 0.60
C THR A 86 6.96 10.73 1.68
N TRP A 87 7.38 9.54 1.28
CA TRP A 87 7.85 8.50 2.19
C TRP A 87 9.06 8.95 3.01
N ASN A 88 10.10 9.48 2.35
CA ASN A 88 11.32 9.92 3.01
C ASN A 88 11.08 11.10 3.95
N GLU A 89 10.33 12.12 3.50
CA GLU A 89 9.97 13.28 4.32
C GLU A 89 9.13 12.87 5.53
N CYS A 90 8.25 11.86 5.40
CA CYS A 90 7.48 11.31 6.51
C CYS A 90 8.39 10.58 7.52
N LYS A 91 9.32 9.75 7.06
CA LYS A 91 10.28 9.06 7.94
C LYS A 91 11.16 10.04 8.70
N GLU A 92 11.67 11.07 8.02
CA GLU A 92 12.53 12.10 8.63
C GLU A 92 11.75 12.95 9.63
N SER A 93 10.62 13.54 9.22
CA SER A 93 9.83 14.43 10.09
C SER A 93 9.24 13.74 11.32
N SER A 94 9.06 12.42 11.27
CA SER A 94 8.54 11.63 12.38
C SER A 94 9.62 11.00 13.27
N SER A 95 10.92 11.21 12.97
CA SER A 95 12.05 10.52 13.59
C SER A 95 11.86 9.01 13.65
N TYR A 96 11.40 8.41 12.53
CA TYR A 96 10.89 7.05 12.48
C TYR A 96 11.88 6.01 13.02
N GLU A 97 13.12 6.01 12.52
CA GLU A 97 14.15 5.04 12.89
C GLU A 97 14.48 5.10 14.39
N GLN A 98 14.64 6.32 14.93
CA GLN A 98 14.89 6.51 16.36
C GLN A 98 13.74 5.94 17.21
N ARG A 99 12.48 6.18 16.81
CA ARG A 99 11.31 5.68 17.54
C ARG A 99 11.14 4.18 17.41
N LEU A 100 11.49 3.62 16.26
CA LEU A 100 11.48 2.18 16.03
C LEU A 100 12.46 1.47 16.97
N ASP A 101 13.67 2.02 17.14
CA ASP A 101 14.66 1.49 18.09
C ASP A 101 14.19 1.57 19.54
N LEU A 102 13.53 2.67 19.93
CA LEU A 102 12.91 2.80 21.26
C LEU A 102 11.82 1.74 21.49
N VAL A 103 10.98 1.46 20.49
CA VAL A 103 9.96 0.40 20.56
C VAL A 103 10.61 -0.98 20.69
N ARG A 104 11.66 -1.25 19.90
CA ARG A 104 12.43 -2.50 20.00
C ARG A 104 13.07 -2.67 21.37
N GLN A 105 13.62 -1.59 21.96
CA GLN A 105 14.17 -1.62 23.31
C GLN A 105 13.10 -1.84 24.37
N PHE A 106 11.92 -1.24 24.23
CA PHE A 106 10.81 -1.41 25.15
C PHE A 106 10.24 -2.84 25.13
N ASN A 107 10.23 -3.49 23.96
CA ASN A 107 9.70 -4.86 23.77
C ASN A 107 10.72 -5.98 24.07
N LYS A 108 11.97 -5.64 24.41
CA LYS A 108 12.95 -6.62 24.93
C LYS A 108 12.60 -6.98 26.37
#